data_AF-A0A4Q3C147-F1
#
_entry.id   AF-A0A4Q3C147-F1
#
_cell.length_a   1.000
_cell.length_b   1.000
_cell.length_c   1.000
_cell.angle_alpha   90.00
_cell.angle_beta   90.00
_cell.angle_gamma   90.00
#
_symmetry.space_group_name_H-M   'P 1'
#
loop_
_entity.id
_entity.type
_entity.pdbx_description
1 polymer ?
#
loop_
_entity_poly.entity_id
_entity_poly.type
_entity_poly.pdbx_seq_one_letter_code
_entity_poly.pdbx_strand_id
1 'polypeptide(L)'
;DALRTVAERSGKRIVLIQAGQAFNEAGARAISDATAGHCAGVRAIFADGADPELYAAAFAGADIFLSLSDNIQETFGITPLEAMASGLPVIVSDWNGYRDTVRDGVDGFRIASRAPQPGGGQSIAQTYQLDQDYELYTARASATVSMDMAQLVARLTELTENPALRRQMGEAGRARAVADYDWAVVYRRYRDLWDDLAARRRHALADPAQAAWLAGAPKAHPAHEDPTRIFAHYPTRPIGPDSIVRTAPGVTLAHYERLVGEPMFQLSRMPADIIGPLLEAASGPVPVAMLAKLLKSDEAAMIDMVARLAKMNLLIIEG
;
A
#
# COMPACT_ATOMS: atom_id res chain seq x y z
N ASP A 1 -31.34 -8.29 -7.50
CA ASP A 1 -32.26 -7.62 -8.46
C ASP A 1 -31.88 -7.72 -9.93
N ALA A 2 -30.77 -7.14 -10.40
CA ALA A 2 -30.45 -7.11 -11.84
C ALA A 2 -30.48 -8.51 -12.49
N LEU A 3 -29.84 -9.51 -11.87
CA LEU A 3 -29.83 -10.90 -12.36
C LEU A 3 -31.23 -11.53 -12.43
N ARG A 4 -32.10 -11.22 -11.45
CA ARG A 4 -33.49 -11.68 -11.44
C ARG A 4 -34.26 -11.08 -12.61
N THR A 5 -34.14 -9.75 -12.81
CA THR A 5 -34.76 -9.07 -13.95
C THR A 5 -34.29 -9.63 -15.29
N VAL A 6 -33.00 -9.97 -15.41
CA VAL A 6 -32.45 -10.62 -16.62
C VAL A 6 -33.01 -12.03 -16.80
N ALA A 7 -33.09 -12.83 -15.75
CA ALA A 7 -33.68 -14.18 -15.79
C ALA A 7 -35.16 -14.13 -16.22
N GLU A 8 -35.94 -13.21 -15.66
CA GLU A 8 -37.36 -13.01 -15.99
C GLU A 8 -37.55 -12.55 -17.45
N ARG A 9 -36.74 -11.60 -17.93
CA ARG A 9 -36.87 -11.07 -19.30
C ARG A 9 -36.41 -12.04 -20.38
N SER A 10 -35.31 -12.73 -20.14
CA SER A 10 -34.69 -13.63 -21.14
C SER A 10 -35.28 -15.04 -21.10
N GLY A 11 -35.97 -15.42 -20.02
CA GLY A 11 -36.42 -16.79 -19.76
C GLY A 11 -35.28 -17.79 -19.55
N LYS A 12 -34.02 -17.31 -19.43
CA LYS A 12 -32.85 -18.15 -19.22
C LYS A 12 -32.67 -18.46 -17.74
N ARG A 13 -32.14 -19.66 -17.46
CA ARG A 13 -31.68 -20.01 -16.11
C ARG A 13 -30.37 -19.28 -15.84
N ILE A 14 -30.36 -18.44 -14.82
CA ILE A 14 -29.17 -17.71 -14.37
C ILE A 14 -28.63 -18.36 -13.09
N VAL A 15 -27.31 -18.53 -13.04
CA VAL A 15 -26.57 -18.98 -11.86
C VAL A 15 -25.61 -17.86 -11.47
N LEU A 16 -25.69 -17.42 -10.21
CA LEU A 16 -24.73 -16.50 -9.61
C LEU A 16 -23.68 -17.32 -8.87
N ILE A 17 -22.42 -17.24 -9.29
CA ILE A 17 -21.28 -17.80 -8.56
C ILE A 17 -20.59 -16.64 -7.84
N GLN A 18 -20.63 -16.66 -6.51
CA GLN A 18 -19.88 -15.73 -5.66
C GLN A 18 -18.58 -16.42 -5.24
N ALA A 19 -17.49 -16.06 -5.89
CA ALA A 19 -16.17 -16.62 -5.63
C ALA A 19 -15.32 -15.65 -4.81
N GLY A 20 -14.89 -16.05 -3.61
CA GLY A 20 -14.09 -15.20 -2.73
C GLY A 20 -14.17 -15.61 -1.26
N GLN A 21 -13.69 -14.73 -0.39
CA GLN A 21 -13.70 -14.95 1.06
C GLN A 21 -14.43 -13.80 1.75
N ALA A 22 -15.27 -14.14 2.72
CA ALA A 22 -15.78 -13.14 3.65
C ALA A 22 -14.73 -12.86 4.72
N PHE A 23 -14.78 -11.67 5.31
CA PHE A 23 -13.87 -11.27 6.40
C PHE A 23 -13.94 -12.22 7.61
N ASN A 24 -15.13 -12.75 7.90
CA ASN A 24 -15.36 -13.74 8.95
C ASN A 24 -16.63 -14.57 8.66
N GLU A 25 -16.88 -15.59 9.49
CA GLU A 25 -18.06 -16.45 9.33
C GLU A 25 -19.39 -15.71 9.42
N ALA A 26 -19.49 -14.69 10.27
CA ALA A 26 -20.73 -13.92 10.41
C ALA A 26 -21.03 -13.13 9.13
N GLY A 27 -20.00 -12.52 8.53
CA GLY A 27 -20.09 -11.87 7.22
C GLY A 27 -20.45 -12.86 6.11
N ALA A 28 -19.87 -14.06 6.10
CA ALA A 28 -20.22 -15.10 5.13
C ALA A 28 -21.71 -15.47 5.22
N ARG A 29 -22.22 -15.68 6.45
CA ARG A 29 -23.65 -15.97 6.69
C ARG A 29 -24.54 -14.81 6.24
N ALA A 30 -24.18 -13.57 6.58
CA ALA A 30 -24.93 -12.39 6.18
C ALA A 30 -25.03 -12.24 4.65
N ILE A 31 -23.93 -12.48 3.92
CA ILE A 31 -23.91 -12.48 2.45
C ILE A 31 -24.79 -13.60 1.89
N SER A 32 -24.69 -14.81 2.43
CA SER A 32 -25.50 -15.95 2.01
C SER A 32 -27.00 -15.71 2.21
N ASP A 33 -27.39 -15.25 3.40
CA ASP A 33 -28.79 -14.97 3.75
C ASP A 33 -29.38 -13.85 2.90
N ALA A 34 -28.63 -12.76 2.71
CA ALA A 34 -29.03 -11.66 1.84
C ALA A 34 -29.17 -12.14 0.39
N THR A 35 -28.23 -12.96 -0.10
CA THR A 35 -28.28 -13.48 -1.47
C THR A 35 -29.53 -14.34 -1.68
N ALA A 36 -29.85 -15.24 -0.75
CA ALA A 36 -31.04 -16.07 -0.81
C ALA A 36 -32.33 -15.23 -0.86
N GLY A 37 -32.40 -14.13 -0.09
CA GLY A 37 -33.55 -13.22 -0.08
C GLY A 37 -33.71 -12.38 -1.36
N HIS A 38 -32.60 -11.90 -1.94
CA HIS A 38 -32.61 -10.98 -3.08
C HIS A 38 -32.54 -11.65 -4.47
N CYS A 39 -32.21 -12.94 -4.52
CA CYS A 39 -31.99 -13.70 -5.75
C CYS A 39 -33.08 -14.76 -6.01
N ALA A 40 -34.32 -14.55 -5.58
CA ALA A 40 -35.43 -15.44 -5.92
C ALA A 40 -35.48 -15.70 -7.45
N GLY A 41 -35.46 -16.97 -7.86
CA GLY A 41 -35.42 -17.38 -9.28
C GLY A 41 -34.02 -17.46 -9.90
N VAL A 42 -32.97 -17.08 -9.18
CA VAL A 42 -31.56 -17.23 -9.57
C VAL A 42 -30.89 -18.21 -8.61
N ARG A 43 -30.19 -19.21 -9.15
CA ARG A 43 -29.43 -20.14 -8.30
C ARG A 43 -28.14 -19.46 -7.85
N ALA A 44 -27.93 -19.30 -6.56
CA ALA A 44 -26.67 -18.80 -6.00
C ALA A 44 -25.76 -19.95 -5.56
N ILE A 45 -24.46 -19.83 -5.81
CA ILE A 45 -23.41 -20.75 -5.40
C ILE A 45 -22.29 -19.91 -4.79
N PHE A 46 -21.81 -20.30 -3.61
CA PHE A 46 -20.60 -19.74 -3.02
C PHE A 46 -19.42 -20.66 -3.32
N ALA A 47 -18.34 -20.10 -3.88
CA ALA A 47 -17.07 -20.78 -4.09
C ALA A 47 -16.03 -20.12 -3.15
N ASP A 48 -15.51 -20.90 -2.20
CA ASP A 48 -14.53 -20.39 -1.25
C ASP A 48 -13.23 -20.02 -1.97
N GLY A 49 -12.81 -18.76 -1.86
CA GLY A 49 -11.56 -18.27 -2.44
C GLY A 49 -10.30 -18.84 -1.79
N ALA A 50 -10.38 -19.45 -0.60
CA ALA A 50 -9.25 -20.21 -0.03
C ALA A 50 -9.06 -21.57 -0.69
N ASP A 51 -10.07 -22.11 -1.37
CA ASP A 51 -9.97 -23.35 -2.12
C ASP A 51 -9.58 -23.04 -3.57
N PRO A 52 -8.33 -23.31 -3.98
CA PRO A 52 -7.86 -22.96 -5.31
C PRO A 52 -8.58 -23.73 -6.43
N GLU A 53 -9.08 -24.94 -6.15
CA GLU A 53 -9.81 -25.74 -7.15
C GLU A 53 -11.21 -25.17 -7.37
N LEU A 54 -11.92 -24.82 -6.29
CA LEU A 54 -13.24 -24.17 -6.40
C LEU A 54 -13.13 -22.78 -7.03
N TYR A 55 -12.11 -22.00 -6.67
CA TYR A 55 -11.88 -20.68 -7.24
C TYR A 55 -11.59 -20.76 -8.74
N ALA A 56 -10.71 -21.66 -9.17
CA ALA A 56 -10.45 -21.89 -10.60
C ALA A 56 -11.69 -22.42 -11.35
N ALA A 57 -12.45 -23.33 -10.74
CA ALA A 57 -13.69 -23.85 -11.30
C ALA A 57 -14.75 -22.76 -11.48
N ALA A 58 -14.79 -21.74 -10.61
CA ALA A 58 -15.71 -20.61 -10.74
C ALA A 58 -15.44 -19.81 -12.02
N PHE A 59 -14.18 -19.53 -12.35
CA PHE A 59 -13.83 -18.87 -13.61
C PHE A 59 -14.12 -19.76 -14.82
N ALA A 60 -13.71 -21.03 -14.76
CA ALA A 60 -13.88 -21.98 -15.87
C ALA A 60 -15.36 -22.28 -16.18
N GLY A 61 -16.22 -22.27 -15.16
CA GLY A 61 -17.66 -22.50 -15.27
C GLY A 61 -18.50 -21.24 -15.53
N ALA A 62 -17.89 -20.05 -15.52
CA ALA A 62 -18.58 -18.80 -15.75
C ALA A 62 -18.74 -18.47 -17.24
N ASP A 63 -19.79 -17.73 -17.56
CA ASP A 63 -20.03 -17.17 -18.91
C ASP A 63 -19.71 -15.66 -18.99
N ILE A 64 -19.85 -14.97 -17.86
CA ILE A 64 -19.73 -13.52 -17.70
C ILE A 64 -19.14 -13.29 -16.31
N PHE A 65 -18.14 -12.42 -16.21
CA PHE A 65 -17.60 -11.98 -14.93
C PHE A 65 -18.20 -10.64 -14.52
N LEU A 66 -18.52 -10.45 -13.24
CA LEU A 66 -19.13 -9.24 -12.71
C LEU A 66 -18.32 -8.72 -11.51
N SER A 67 -17.85 -7.46 -11.58
CA SER A 67 -17.25 -6.76 -10.43
C SER A 67 -17.75 -5.32 -10.36
N LEU A 68 -18.73 -5.08 -9.50
CA LEU A 68 -19.36 -3.77 -9.32
C LEU A 68 -18.80 -3.05 -8.09
N SER A 69 -17.48 -2.90 -8.03
CA SER A 69 -16.83 -2.21 -6.91
C SER A 69 -17.31 -0.76 -6.81
N ASP A 70 -17.66 -0.35 -5.60
CA ASP A 70 -18.07 1.00 -5.23
C ASP A 70 -17.12 1.62 -4.19
N ASN A 71 -16.02 0.92 -3.88
CA ASN A 71 -15.07 1.28 -2.83
C ASN A 71 -13.88 2.07 -3.41
N ILE A 72 -13.54 3.18 -2.75
CA ILE A 72 -12.40 4.06 -3.08
C ILE A 72 -11.03 3.36 -2.99
N GLN A 73 -10.97 2.18 -2.36
CA GLN A 73 -9.75 1.36 -2.26
C GLN A 73 -9.47 0.54 -3.53
N GLU A 74 -10.48 0.33 -4.39
CA GLU A 74 -10.27 -0.34 -5.67
C GLU A 74 -9.57 0.59 -6.65
N THR A 75 -8.35 0.22 -7.04
CA THR A 75 -7.41 1.07 -7.79
C THR A 75 -6.93 0.48 -9.09
N PHE A 76 -7.08 -0.83 -9.33
CA PHE A 76 -6.50 -1.46 -10.53
C PHE A 76 -7.35 -2.58 -11.13
N GLY A 77 -8.06 -3.36 -10.32
CA GLY A 77 -8.84 -4.49 -10.79
C GLY A 77 -8.01 -5.66 -11.32
N ILE A 78 -7.23 -6.27 -10.44
CA ILE A 78 -6.55 -7.54 -10.74
C ILE A 78 -7.58 -8.63 -11.07
N THR A 79 -8.71 -8.70 -10.36
CA THR A 79 -9.73 -9.73 -10.57
C THR A 79 -10.45 -9.63 -11.93
N PRO A 80 -10.84 -8.44 -12.45
CA PRO A 80 -11.22 -8.29 -13.86
C PRO A 80 -10.15 -8.77 -14.85
N LEU A 81 -8.86 -8.52 -14.59
CA LEU A 81 -7.78 -8.99 -15.47
C LEU A 81 -7.64 -10.51 -15.46
N GLU A 82 -7.83 -11.17 -14.32
CA GLU A 82 -7.88 -12.63 -14.21
C GLU A 82 -9.07 -13.21 -14.99
N ALA A 83 -10.23 -12.56 -14.91
CA ALA A 83 -11.40 -12.92 -15.71
C ALA A 83 -11.14 -12.76 -17.22
N MET A 84 -10.53 -11.64 -17.61
CA MET A 84 -10.11 -11.37 -18.99
C MET A 84 -9.09 -12.41 -19.45
N ALA A 85 -8.10 -12.77 -18.64
CA ALA A 85 -7.12 -13.82 -18.97
C ALA A 85 -7.79 -15.20 -19.14
N SER A 86 -8.83 -15.48 -18.36
CA SER A 86 -9.69 -16.66 -18.53
C SER A 86 -10.57 -16.56 -19.80
N GLY A 87 -10.64 -15.38 -20.41
CA GLY A 87 -11.44 -15.02 -21.59
C GLY A 87 -12.92 -14.96 -21.32
N LEU A 88 -13.28 -14.47 -20.14
CA LEU A 88 -14.63 -14.06 -19.82
C LEU A 88 -14.83 -12.60 -20.26
N PRO A 89 -15.98 -12.26 -20.86
CA PRO A 89 -16.40 -10.86 -20.93
C PRO A 89 -16.64 -10.34 -19.51
N VAL A 90 -16.19 -9.13 -19.23
CA VAL A 90 -16.34 -8.50 -17.91
C VAL A 90 -17.45 -7.44 -17.90
N ILE A 91 -18.24 -7.39 -16.84
CA ILE A 91 -19.07 -6.22 -16.52
C ILE A 91 -18.52 -5.63 -15.23
N VAL A 92 -18.06 -4.40 -15.29
CA VAL A 92 -17.42 -3.71 -14.16
C VAL A 92 -18.09 -2.38 -13.88
N SER A 93 -17.91 -1.84 -12.68
CA SER A 93 -18.26 -0.43 -12.45
C SER A 93 -17.38 0.48 -13.31
N ASP A 94 -17.94 1.58 -13.80
CA ASP A 94 -17.19 2.68 -14.44
C ASP A 94 -16.49 3.49 -13.35
N TRP A 95 -15.57 2.82 -12.68
CA TRP A 95 -14.82 3.27 -11.51
C TRP A 95 -13.37 3.53 -11.90
N ASN A 96 -12.71 4.46 -11.22
CA ASN A 96 -11.35 4.87 -11.60
C ASN A 96 -10.41 3.66 -11.74
N GLY A 97 -10.43 2.73 -10.77
CA GLY A 97 -9.56 1.55 -10.80
C GLY A 97 -9.78 0.58 -11.96
N TYR A 98 -10.95 0.60 -12.61
CA TYR A 98 -11.26 -0.30 -13.74
C TYR A 98 -11.19 0.40 -15.10
N ARG A 99 -11.23 1.74 -15.15
CA ARG A 99 -11.27 2.50 -16.40
C ARG A 99 -10.04 2.28 -17.28
N ASP A 100 -8.90 2.04 -16.65
CA ASP A 100 -7.62 1.82 -17.35
C ASP A 100 -7.48 0.37 -17.83
N THR A 101 -8.03 -0.61 -17.11
CA THR A 101 -7.85 -2.04 -17.39
C THR A 101 -8.96 -2.62 -18.29
N VAL A 102 -10.16 -2.03 -18.31
CA VAL A 102 -11.31 -2.52 -19.10
C VAL A 102 -11.74 -1.50 -20.17
N ARG A 103 -11.70 -1.89 -21.45
CA ARG A 103 -12.24 -1.08 -22.56
C ARG A 103 -13.73 -1.36 -22.74
N ASP A 104 -14.54 -0.34 -22.49
CA ASP A 104 -15.99 -0.41 -22.68
C ASP A 104 -16.36 -0.77 -24.14
N GLY A 105 -17.24 -1.75 -24.28
CA GLY A 105 -17.68 -2.30 -25.57
C GLY A 105 -16.67 -3.19 -26.29
N VAL A 106 -15.47 -3.39 -25.76
CA VAL A 106 -14.40 -4.20 -26.40
C VAL A 106 -14.11 -5.46 -25.60
N ASP A 107 -13.71 -5.30 -24.33
CA ASP A 107 -13.39 -6.42 -23.43
C ASP A 107 -14.61 -6.83 -22.58
N GLY A 108 -15.60 -5.95 -22.55
CA GLY A 108 -16.69 -5.97 -21.57
C GLY A 108 -17.44 -4.64 -21.52
N PHE A 109 -18.19 -4.42 -20.45
CA PHE A 109 -18.96 -3.19 -20.25
C PHE A 109 -18.62 -2.51 -18.92
N ARG A 110 -18.56 -1.18 -18.93
CA ARG A 110 -18.44 -0.34 -17.73
C ARG A 110 -19.79 0.27 -17.38
N ILE A 111 -20.24 0.06 -16.15
CA ILE A 111 -21.53 0.52 -15.64
C ILE A 111 -21.35 1.86 -14.93
N ALA A 112 -22.04 2.89 -15.42
CA ALA A 112 -21.96 4.24 -14.90
C ALA A 112 -22.19 4.25 -13.38
N SER A 113 -21.29 4.91 -12.66
CA SER A 113 -21.35 5.12 -11.23
C SER A 113 -21.73 6.56 -10.89
N ARG A 114 -22.38 6.78 -9.75
CA ARG A 114 -22.73 8.10 -9.22
C ARG A 114 -22.29 8.19 -7.78
N ALA A 115 -21.68 9.31 -7.41
CA ALA A 115 -21.20 9.61 -6.07
C ALA A 115 -21.45 11.09 -5.74
N PRO A 116 -21.37 11.51 -4.46
CA PRO A 116 -21.42 12.91 -4.10
C PRO A 116 -20.35 13.74 -4.82
N GLN A 117 -20.67 14.98 -5.17
CA GLN A 117 -19.73 15.94 -5.77
C GLN A 117 -18.56 16.26 -4.82
N PRO A 118 -17.44 16.85 -5.29
CA PRO A 118 -16.37 17.31 -4.43
C PRO A 118 -16.87 18.15 -3.25
N GLY A 119 -16.45 17.80 -2.03
CA GLY A 119 -16.94 18.41 -0.79
C GLY A 119 -18.25 17.81 -0.23
N GLY A 120 -18.90 16.87 -0.91
CA GLY A 120 -20.12 16.21 -0.44
C GLY A 120 -19.93 15.21 0.71
N GLY A 121 -18.68 14.82 1.01
CA GLY A 121 -18.33 13.84 2.05
C GLY A 121 -17.90 14.42 3.40
N GLN A 122 -18.20 15.70 3.70
CA GLN A 122 -17.73 16.37 4.93
C GLN A 122 -18.15 15.64 6.21
N SER A 123 -19.38 15.12 6.28
CA SER A 123 -19.85 14.36 7.45
C SER A 123 -19.04 13.08 7.68
N ILE A 124 -18.65 12.39 6.60
CA ILE A 124 -17.80 11.19 6.65
C ILE A 124 -16.42 11.55 7.19
N ALA A 125 -15.81 12.63 6.71
CA ALA A 125 -14.51 13.12 7.18
C ALA A 125 -14.54 13.56 8.66
N GLN A 126 -15.58 14.30 9.07
CA GLN A 126 -15.77 14.72 10.46
C GLN A 126 -15.96 13.54 11.40
N THR A 127 -16.70 12.52 10.97
CA THR A 127 -16.91 11.31 11.78
C THR A 127 -15.61 10.52 11.92
N TYR A 128 -14.82 10.42 10.85
CA TYR A 128 -13.49 9.81 10.91
C TYR A 128 -12.52 10.54 11.84
N GLN A 129 -12.62 11.86 11.96
CA GLN A 129 -11.83 12.60 12.94
C GLN A 129 -12.14 12.19 14.39
N LEU A 130 -13.38 11.76 14.66
CA LEU A 130 -13.84 11.37 15.99
C LEU A 130 -13.52 9.91 16.31
N ASP A 131 -13.77 8.99 15.37
CA ASP A 131 -13.58 7.55 15.60
C ASP A 131 -12.19 7.04 15.17
N GLN A 132 -11.53 7.71 14.24
CA GLN A 132 -10.26 7.32 13.60
C GLN A 132 -10.30 5.90 13.00
N ASP A 133 -11.47 5.42 12.62
CA ASP A 133 -11.68 4.09 12.04
C ASP A 133 -11.68 4.16 10.51
N TYR A 134 -10.59 3.70 9.90
CA TYR A 134 -10.40 3.77 8.46
C TYR A 134 -11.31 2.80 7.69
N GLU A 135 -11.65 1.66 8.29
CA GLU A 135 -12.58 0.70 7.69
C GLU A 135 -14.00 1.30 7.63
N LEU A 136 -14.45 1.93 8.72
CA LEU A 136 -15.74 2.62 8.72
C LEU A 136 -15.72 3.85 7.80
N TYR A 137 -14.61 4.58 7.69
CA TYR A 137 -14.48 5.68 6.75
C TYR A 137 -14.70 5.24 5.30
N THR A 138 -14.01 4.17 4.87
CA THR A 138 -14.12 3.63 3.52
C THR A 138 -15.51 3.02 3.27
N ALA A 139 -16.08 2.29 4.23
CA ALA A 139 -17.43 1.75 4.14
C ALA A 139 -18.50 2.85 3.99
N ARG A 140 -18.41 3.94 4.78
CA ARG A 140 -19.31 5.11 4.66
C ARG A 140 -19.18 5.79 3.31
N ALA A 141 -17.97 5.88 2.76
CA ALA A 141 -17.76 6.42 1.42
C ALA A 141 -18.40 5.52 0.35
N SER A 142 -18.16 4.21 0.40
CA SER A 142 -18.78 3.18 -0.46
C SER A 142 -20.31 3.30 -0.47
N ALA A 143 -20.91 3.45 0.71
CA ALA A 143 -22.36 3.54 0.87
C ALA A 143 -23.00 4.76 0.18
N THR A 144 -22.21 5.75 -0.26
CA THR A 144 -22.70 6.91 -1.03
C THR A 144 -22.62 6.74 -2.55
N VAL A 145 -22.04 5.64 -3.00
CA VAL A 145 -21.83 5.35 -4.42
C VAL A 145 -22.95 4.44 -4.91
N SER A 146 -23.46 4.71 -6.11
CA SER A 146 -24.52 3.92 -6.74
C SER A 146 -24.19 3.61 -8.20
N MET A 147 -24.75 2.53 -8.71
CA MET A 147 -24.58 2.10 -10.11
C MET A 147 -25.86 2.34 -10.91
N ASP A 148 -25.73 2.63 -12.20
CA ASP A 148 -26.86 2.68 -13.12
C ASP A 148 -27.44 1.28 -13.34
N MET A 149 -28.48 0.96 -12.55
CA MET A 149 -29.13 -0.34 -12.58
C MET A 149 -29.82 -0.65 -13.91
N ALA A 150 -30.30 0.37 -14.63
CA ALA A 150 -30.93 0.16 -15.93
C ALA A 150 -29.88 -0.24 -16.97
N GLN A 151 -28.73 0.44 -16.96
CA GLN A 151 -27.59 0.07 -17.80
C GLN A 151 -27.07 -1.33 -17.46
N LEU A 152 -26.90 -1.65 -16.17
CA LEU A 152 -26.45 -2.98 -15.73
C LEU A 152 -27.36 -4.09 -16.26
N VAL A 153 -28.69 -3.95 -16.10
CA VAL A 153 -29.65 -4.93 -16.61
C VAL A 153 -29.55 -5.05 -18.12
N ALA A 154 -29.47 -3.94 -18.86
CA ALA A 154 -29.37 -3.97 -20.32
C ALA A 154 -28.12 -4.73 -20.80
N ARG A 155 -26.95 -4.45 -20.19
CA ARG A 155 -25.69 -5.10 -20.57
C ARG A 155 -25.62 -6.57 -20.17
N LEU A 156 -26.18 -6.92 -19.00
CA LEU A 156 -26.33 -8.32 -18.63
C LEU A 156 -27.25 -9.07 -19.59
N THR A 157 -28.39 -8.48 -19.98
CA THR A 157 -29.31 -9.09 -20.97
C THR A 157 -28.61 -9.29 -22.31
N GLU A 158 -27.87 -8.28 -22.80
CA GLU A 158 -27.13 -8.34 -24.06
C GLU A 158 -26.14 -9.51 -24.09
N LEU A 159 -25.31 -9.67 -23.05
CA LEU A 159 -24.39 -10.81 -22.96
C LEU A 159 -25.09 -12.14 -22.72
N THR A 160 -26.21 -12.16 -21.97
CA THR A 160 -27.00 -13.37 -21.74
C THR A 160 -27.59 -13.93 -23.03
N GLU A 161 -28.03 -13.05 -23.93
CA GLU A 161 -28.71 -13.42 -25.18
C GLU A 161 -27.75 -13.64 -26.36
N ASN A 162 -26.50 -13.15 -26.25
CA ASN A 162 -25.54 -13.17 -27.35
C ASN A 162 -24.24 -13.93 -27.02
N PRO A 163 -24.22 -15.28 -27.20
CA PRO A 163 -23.01 -16.08 -26.99
C PRO A 163 -21.84 -15.71 -27.90
N ALA A 164 -22.10 -15.17 -29.09
CA ALA A 164 -21.04 -14.73 -30.01
C ALA A 164 -20.33 -13.50 -29.48
N LEU A 165 -21.09 -12.52 -28.96
CA LEU A 165 -20.53 -11.33 -28.33
C LEU A 165 -19.72 -11.69 -27.08
N ARG A 166 -20.21 -12.64 -26.25
CA ARG A 166 -19.44 -13.13 -25.08
C ARG A 166 -18.06 -13.64 -25.48
N ARG A 167 -18.00 -14.48 -26.53
CA ARG A 167 -16.74 -15.01 -27.05
C ARG A 167 -15.84 -13.90 -27.59
N GLN A 168 -16.39 -13.01 -28.42
CA GLN A 168 -15.63 -11.90 -29.00
C GLN A 168 -15.00 -11.02 -27.91
N MET A 169 -15.79 -10.60 -26.91
CA MET A 169 -15.30 -9.76 -25.81
C MET A 169 -14.30 -10.51 -24.93
N GLY A 170 -14.57 -11.78 -24.62
CA GLY A 170 -13.64 -12.62 -23.87
C GLY A 170 -12.30 -12.82 -24.56
N GLU A 171 -12.30 -13.05 -25.88
CA GLU A 171 -11.07 -13.15 -26.69
C GLU A 171 -10.30 -11.83 -26.73
N ALA A 172 -10.99 -10.70 -26.91
CA ALA A 172 -10.38 -9.37 -26.87
C ALA A 172 -9.76 -9.06 -25.50
N GLY A 173 -10.48 -9.37 -24.42
CA GLY A 173 -10.00 -9.24 -23.05
C GLY A 173 -8.77 -10.10 -22.78
N ARG A 174 -8.80 -11.38 -23.20
CA ARG A 174 -7.67 -12.31 -23.06
C ARG A 174 -6.44 -11.83 -23.81
N ALA A 175 -6.62 -11.41 -25.06
CA ALA A 175 -5.52 -10.89 -25.87
C ALA A 175 -4.85 -9.70 -25.19
N ARG A 176 -5.63 -8.78 -24.60
CA ARG A 176 -5.10 -7.63 -23.85
C ARG A 176 -4.41 -8.05 -22.55
N ALA A 177 -5.03 -8.92 -21.75
CA ALA A 177 -4.47 -9.42 -20.51
C ALA A 177 -3.06 -10.00 -20.73
N VAL A 178 -2.92 -10.86 -21.75
CA VAL A 178 -1.63 -11.48 -22.11
C VAL A 178 -0.62 -10.48 -22.67
N ALA A 179 -1.08 -9.55 -23.52
CA ALA A 179 -0.17 -8.60 -24.20
C ALA A 179 0.38 -7.52 -23.26
N ASP A 180 -0.41 -7.05 -22.29
CA ASP A 180 -0.09 -5.86 -21.49
C ASP A 180 0.18 -6.16 -20.02
N TYR A 181 -0.51 -7.15 -19.44
CA TYR A 181 -0.58 -7.36 -17.99
C TYR A 181 0.03 -8.68 -17.52
N ASP A 182 0.46 -9.54 -18.45
CA ASP A 182 1.23 -10.74 -18.11
C ASP A 182 2.53 -10.36 -17.38
N TRP A 183 2.88 -11.12 -16.34
CA TRP A 183 4.08 -10.86 -15.54
C TRP A 183 5.37 -10.84 -16.35
N ALA A 184 5.48 -11.64 -17.42
CA ALA A 184 6.65 -11.60 -18.30
C ALA A 184 6.75 -10.28 -19.08
N VAL A 185 5.61 -9.65 -19.40
CA VAL A 185 5.58 -8.32 -20.03
C VAL A 185 5.92 -7.24 -18.99
N VAL A 186 5.22 -7.23 -17.86
CA VAL A 186 5.39 -6.23 -16.79
C VAL A 186 6.81 -6.23 -16.26
N TYR A 187 7.36 -7.41 -15.95
CA TYR A 187 8.71 -7.55 -15.41
C TYR A 187 9.79 -7.05 -16.39
N ARG A 188 9.62 -7.30 -17.70
CA ARG A 188 10.52 -6.74 -18.71
C ARG A 188 10.49 -5.21 -18.73
N ARG A 189 9.30 -4.60 -18.69
CA ARG A 189 9.16 -3.13 -18.62
C ARG A 189 9.86 -2.53 -17.39
N TYR A 190 9.78 -3.19 -16.24
CA TYR A 190 10.52 -2.77 -15.04
C TYR A 190 12.04 -2.85 -15.21
N ARG A 191 12.53 -3.94 -15.82
CA ARG A 191 13.96 -4.08 -16.13
C ARG A 191 14.45 -3.00 -17.08
N ASP A 192 13.71 -2.74 -18.15
CA ASP A 192 14.04 -1.68 -19.12
C ASP A 192 14.09 -0.30 -18.43
N LEU A 193 13.14 -0.03 -17.53
CA LEU A 193 13.14 1.20 -16.73
C LEU A 193 14.38 1.28 -15.81
N TRP A 194 14.75 0.20 -15.14
CA TRP A 194 15.94 0.18 -14.30
C TRP A 194 17.22 0.40 -15.09
N ASP A 195 17.32 -0.20 -16.28
CA ASP A 195 18.47 -0.02 -17.17
C ASP A 195 18.57 1.43 -17.68
N ASP A 196 17.44 2.05 -18.06
CA ASP A 196 17.39 3.48 -18.42
C ASP A 196 17.79 4.38 -17.24
N LEU A 197 17.21 4.16 -16.06
CA LEU A 197 17.54 4.92 -14.86
C LEU A 197 19.02 4.75 -14.46
N ALA A 198 19.59 3.55 -14.63
CA ALA A 198 21.00 3.30 -14.39
C ALA A 198 21.88 4.03 -15.42
N ALA A 199 21.50 4.06 -16.70
CA ALA A 199 22.19 4.80 -17.74
C ALA A 199 22.19 6.31 -17.45
N ARG A 200 21.03 6.87 -17.10
CA ARG A 200 20.89 8.29 -16.69
C ARG A 200 21.77 8.61 -15.48
N ARG A 201 21.81 7.74 -14.48
CA ARG A 201 22.67 7.92 -13.30
C ARG A 201 24.15 7.93 -13.67
N ARG A 202 24.60 6.99 -14.52
CA ARG A 202 25.99 6.96 -15.00
C ARG A 202 26.35 8.21 -15.81
N HIS A 203 25.43 8.67 -16.66
CA HIS A 203 25.62 9.90 -17.43
C HIS A 203 25.74 11.13 -16.52
N ALA A 204 24.86 11.25 -15.52
CA ALA A 204 24.92 12.34 -14.53
C ALA A 204 26.23 12.33 -13.74
N LEU A 205 26.77 11.15 -13.40
CA LEU A 205 28.04 11.03 -12.69
C LEU A 205 29.27 11.41 -13.55
N ALA A 206 29.13 11.50 -14.87
CA ALA A 206 30.22 11.94 -15.76
C ALA A 206 30.40 13.46 -15.79
N ASP A 207 29.36 14.22 -15.42
CA ASP A 207 29.44 15.67 -15.20
C ASP A 207 29.94 15.95 -13.77
N PRO A 208 31.12 16.57 -13.58
CA PRO A 208 31.67 16.85 -12.26
C PRO A 208 30.74 17.66 -11.35
N ALA A 209 29.95 18.58 -11.91
CA ALA A 209 29.02 19.40 -11.14
C ALA A 209 27.85 18.57 -10.61
N GLN A 210 27.27 17.71 -11.45
CA GLN A 210 26.20 16.80 -11.05
C GLN A 210 26.70 15.70 -10.11
N ALA A 211 27.91 15.17 -10.34
CA ALA A 211 28.53 14.20 -9.45
C ALA A 211 28.74 14.79 -8.04
N ALA A 212 29.24 16.02 -7.94
CA ALA A 212 29.39 16.71 -6.66
C ALA A 212 28.03 16.95 -5.96
N TRP A 213 27.00 17.36 -6.72
CA TRP A 213 25.65 17.52 -6.19
C TRP A 213 25.05 16.20 -5.66
N LEU A 214 25.17 15.11 -6.42
CA LEU A 214 24.71 13.77 -6.02
C LEU A 214 25.46 13.22 -4.82
N ALA A 215 26.76 13.51 -4.70
CA ALA A 215 27.56 13.12 -3.53
C ALA A 215 26.96 13.71 -2.24
N GLY A 216 26.49 14.96 -2.29
CA GLY A 216 25.84 15.67 -1.18
C GLY A 216 24.34 15.40 -1.00
N ALA A 217 23.71 14.61 -1.88
CA ALA A 217 22.30 14.25 -1.73
C ALA A 217 22.06 13.36 -0.49
N PRO A 218 20.88 13.48 0.17
CA PRO A 218 20.51 12.62 1.29
C PRO A 218 20.71 11.14 0.96
N LYS A 219 21.29 10.41 1.91
CA LYS A 219 21.46 8.95 1.79
C LYS A 219 20.29 8.18 2.38
N ALA A 220 19.44 8.86 3.14
CA ALA A 220 18.24 8.31 3.72
C ALA A 220 17.23 7.90 2.64
N HIS A 221 16.39 6.92 2.96
CA HIS A 221 15.29 6.55 2.08
C HIS A 221 14.32 7.73 1.97
N PRO A 222 13.76 8.07 0.80
CA PRO A 222 12.87 9.23 0.66
C PRO A 222 11.62 9.20 1.55
N ALA A 223 11.14 8.00 1.91
CA ALA A 223 10.03 7.83 2.84
C ALA A 223 10.45 7.89 4.34
N HIS A 224 11.75 7.95 4.63
CA HIS A 224 12.34 7.91 5.97
C HIS A 224 13.54 8.86 6.02
N GLU A 225 13.31 10.13 5.71
CA GLU A 225 14.35 11.16 5.69
C GLU A 225 14.97 11.38 7.08
N ASP A 226 16.24 11.83 7.10
CA ASP A 226 17.00 12.10 8.31
C ASP A 226 16.36 13.25 9.11
N PRO A 227 15.88 13.00 10.34
CA PRO A 227 15.24 14.03 11.15
C PRO A 227 16.22 15.14 11.56
N THR A 228 17.52 14.84 11.69
CA THR A 228 18.54 15.84 12.04
C THR A 228 18.78 16.82 10.89
N ARG A 229 18.52 16.41 9.64
CA ARG A 229 18.53 17.26 8.46
C ARG A 229 17.27 18.11 8.36
N ILE A 230 16.08 17.50 8.50
CA ILE A 230 14.79 18.21 8.41
C ILE A 230 14.67 19.28 9.50
N PHE A 231 15.07 18.94 10.72
CA PHE A 231 14.94 19.81 11.90
C PHE A 231 16.27 20.44 12.32
N ALA A 232 17.20 20.63 11.37
CA ALA A 232 18.54 21.18 11.64
C ALA A 232 18.52 22.58 12.30
N HIS A 233 17.42 23.33 12.15
CA HIS A 233 17.23 24.68 12.69
C HIS A 233 16.59 24.72 14.09
N TYR A 234 16.18 23.57 14.64
CA TYR A 234 15.56 23.48 15.96
C TYR A 234 16.55 23.65 17.12
N PRO A 235 17.72 22.96 17.14
CA PRO A 235 18.64 23.10 18.26
C PRO A 235 19.37 24.45 18.22
N THR A 236 19.56 25.08 19.38
CA THR A 236 20.38 26.30 19.52
C THR A 236 21.83 26.06 19.08
N ARG A 237 22.36 24.85 19.32
CA ARG A 237 23.70 24.43 18.93
C ARG A 237 23.66 22.96 18.48
N PRO A 238 24.20 22.60 17.29
CA PRO A 238 24.31 21.22 16.88
C PRO A 238 25.44 20.51 17.64
N ILE A 239 25.31 19.18 17.78
CA ILE A 239 26.42 18.31 18.18
C ILE A 239 27.13 17.90 16.89
N GLY A 240 28.41 18.22 16.78
CA GLY A 240 29.22 17.92 15.60
C GLY A 240 30.55 17.26 15.98
N PRO A 241 31.38 16.93 14.96
CA PRO A 241 32.68 16.29 15.17
C PRO A 241 33.61 17.10 16.10
N ASP A 242 33.49 18.43 16.06
CA ASP A 242 34.29 19.37 16.87
C ASP A 242 33.70 19.67 18.25
N SER A 243 32.50 19.15 18.57
CA SER A 243 31.93 19.31 19.91
C SER A 243 32.85 18.65 20.93
N ILE A 244 33.20 19.38 21.99
CA ILE A 244 34.02 18.86 23.08
C ILE A 244 33.10 18.20 24.09
N VAL A 245 33.40 16.96 24.48
CA VAL A 245 32.60 16.23 25.46
C VAL A 245 33.48 15.66 26.56
N ARG A 246 32.88 15.46 27.73
CA ARG A 246 33.47 14.72 28.83
C ARG A 246 32.43 13.98 29.64
N THR A 247 32.83 12.89 30.27
CA THR A 247 32.03 12.15 31.24
C THR A 247 31.65 13.06 32.40
N ALA A 248 30.38 13.05 32.77
CA ALA A 248 29.89 13.84 33.88
C ALA A 248 30.52 13.34 35.21
N PRO A 249 30.79 14.23 36.18
CA PRO A 249 31.45 13.84 37.42
C PRO A 249 30.70 12.73 38.16
N GLY A 250 31.42 11.67 38.54
CA GLY A 250 30.86 10.53 39.28
C GLY A 250 30.08 9.52 38.45
N VAL A 251 29.94 9.72 37.14
CA VAL A 251 29.29 8.76 36.24
C VAL A 251 30.18 7.54 36.03
N THR A 252 29.56 6.36 36.05
CA THR A 252 30.18 5.07 35.78
C THR A 252 29.27 4.24 34.88
N LEU A 253 29.77 3.13 34.34
CA LEU A 253 28.95 2.21 33.55
C LEU A 253 27.71 1.72 34.32
N ALA A 254 27.83 1.49 35.63
CA ALA A 254 26.70 1.10 36.47
C ALA A 254 25.60 2.19 36.57
N HIS A 255 25.95 3.48 36.42
CA HIS A 255 24.95 4.55 36.33
C HIS A 255 24.17 4.47 35.02
N TYR A 256 24.88 4.25 33.91
CA TYR A 256 24.27 4.03 32.61
C TYR A 256 23.31 2.84 32.62
N GLU A 257 23.76 1.67 33.11
CA GLU A 257 22.96 0.44 33.17
C GLU A 257 21.69 0.61 34.00
N ARG A 258 21.76 1.40 35.08
CA ARG A 258 20.58 1.74 35.89
C ARG A 258 19.58 2.57 35.11
N LEU A 259 20.02 3.62 34.42
CA LEU A 259 19.15 4.52 33.65
C LEU A 259 18.46 3.77 32.50
N VAL A 260 19.20 3.00 31.71
CA VAL A 260 18.60 2.24 30.59
C VAL A 260 17.77 1.04 31.04
N GLY A 261 17.79 0.72 32.34
CA GLY A 261 16.83 -0.19 32.97
C GLY A 261 15.45 0.44 33.17
N GLU A 262 15.34 1.77 33.19
CA GLU A 262 14.06 2.47 33.33
C GLU A 262 13.30 2.49 31.99
N PRO A 263 11.96 2.38 32.00
CA PRO A 263 11.15 2.42 30.78
C PRO A 263 11.37 3.66 29.91
N MET A 264 11.67 4.80 30.53
CA MET A 264 11.84 6.10 29.84
C MET A 264 13.08 6.14 28.94
N PHE A 265 14.12 5.36 29.24
CA PHE A 265 15.39 5.36 28.50
C PHE A 265 15.59 4.11 27.64
N GLN A 266 14.59 3.25 27.49
CA GLN A 266 14.70 2.02 26.69
C GLN A 266 15.16 2.28 25.24
N LEU A 267 14.65 3.35 24.62
CA LEU A 267 15.05 3.76 23.27
C LEU A 267 16.49 4.33 23.19
N SER A 268 17.12 4.62 24.33
CA SER A 268 18.50 5.11 24.41
C SER A 268 19.50 4.00 24.76
N ARG A 269 19.03 2.76 24.91
CA ARG A 269 19.87 1.62 25.28
C ARG A 269 20.79 1.20 24.12
N MET A 270 22.07 1.11 24.45
CA MET A 270 23.19 0.68 23.62
C MET A 270 24.03 -0.40 24.35
N PRO A 271 24.83 -1.19 23.63
CA PRO A 271 25.69 -2.22 24.25
C PRO A 271 26.68 -1.65 25.27
N ALA A 272 26.74 -2.23 26.47
CA ALA A 272 27.56 -1.73 27.59
C ALA A 272 29.07 -1.82 27.31
N ASP A 273 29.49 -2.78 26.49
CA ASP A 273 30.86 -2.95 25.98
C ASP A 273 31.30 -1.83 25.02
N ILE A 274 30.36 -1.07 24.46
CA ILE A 274 30.64 0.16 23.70
C ILE A 274 30.65 1.37 24.64
N ILE A 275 29.67 1.46 25.55
CA ILE A 275 29.48 2.64 26.41
C ILE A 275 30.57 2.76 27.48
N GLY A 276 31.02 1.65 28.08
CA GLY A 276 32.10 1.65 29.07
C GLY A 276 33.37 2.33 28.56
N PRO A 277 33.97 1.83 27.45
CA PRO A 277 35.14 2.45 26.83
C PRO A 277 34.91 3.90 26.39
N LEU A 278 33.69 4.26 25.97
CA LEU A 278 33.35 5.63 25.61
C LEU A 278 33.42 6.56 26.81
N LEU A 279 32.81 6.19 27.94
CA LEU A 279 32.86 6.96 29.18
C LEU A 279 34.30 7.09 29.72
N GLU A 280 35.12 6.04 29.58
CA GLU A 280 36.54 6.06 29.96
C GLU A 280 37.37 6.99 29.05
N ALA A 281 37.20 6.89 27.74
CA ALA A 281 37.88 7.72 26.76
C ALA A 281 37.50 9.21 26.88
N ALA A 282 36.27 9.49 27.34
CA ALA A 282 35.77 10.82 27.64
C ALA A 282 36.01 11.26 29.10
N SER A 283 36.87 10.58 29.87
CA SER A 283 37.16 10.99 31.26
C SER A 283 37.71 12.42 31.39
N GLY A 284 38.34 12.95 30.34
CA GLY A 284 38.65 14.37 30.16
C GLY A 284 38.00 14.95 28.90
N PRO A 285 38.06 16.28 28.71
CA PRO A 285 37.53 16.94 27.51
C PRO A 285 38.15 16.38 26.23
N VAL A 286 37.31 15.92 25.30
CA VAL A 286 37.74 15.31 24.05
C VAL A 286 36.76 15.66 22.91
N PRO A 287 37.24 15.97 21.70
CA PRO A 287 36.37 16.15 20.54
C PRO A 287 35.64 14.85 20.17
N VAL A 288 34.39 14.95 19.73
CA VAL A 288 33.59 13.81 19.23
C VAL A 288 34.32 13.04 18.11
N ALA A 289 34.98 13.74 17.18
CA ALA A 289 35.76 13.11 16.11
C ALA A 289 36.92 12.25 16.65
N MET A 290 37.56 12.70 17.73
CA MET A 290 38.65 11.97 18.36
C MET A 290 38.13 10.73 19.08
N LEU A 291 36.98 10.81 19.75
CA LEU A 291 36.31 9.64 20.32
C LEU A 291 35.95 8.61 19.25
N ALA A 292 35.38 9.05 18.13
CA ALA A 292 35.06 8.18 17.00
C ALA A 292 36.31 7.42 16.52
N LYS A 293 37.43 8.13 16.35
CA LYS A 293 38.71 7.53 15.96
C LYS A 293 39.27 6.56 16.99
N LEU A 294 39.27 6.92 18.28
CA LEU A 294 39.80 6.08 19.36
C LEU A 294 39.02 4.77 19.50
N LEU A 295 37.70 4.84 19.33
CA LEU A 295 36.79 3.70 19.47
C LEU A 295 36.48 3.00 18.13
N LYS A 296 37.13 3.43 17.04
CA LYS A 296 36.94 2.89 15.68
C LYS A 296 35.47 2.87 15.25
N SER A 297 34.74 3.95 15.56
CA SER A 297 33.35 4.18 15.20
C SER A 297 33.26 5.18 14.04
N ASP A 298 32.16 5.12 13.29
CA ASP A 298 31.76 6.19 12.37
C ASP A 298 31.42 7.48 13.15
N GLU A 299 31.70 8.66 12.58
CA GLU A 299 31.45 9.96 13.22
C GLU A 299 29.96 10.22 13.45
N ALA A 300 29.08 9.88 12.49
CA ALA A 300 27.65 10.09 12.65
C ALA A 300 27.08 9.18 13.75
N ALA A 301 27.56 7.93 13.82
CA ALA A 301 27.24 7.03 14.93
C ALA A 301 27.74 7.58 16.27
N MET A 302 28.96 8.13 16.33
CA MET A 302 29.49 8.74 17.55
C MET A 302 28.69 9.96 18.00
N ILE A 303 28.26 10.81 17.05
CA ILE A 303 27.37 11.96 17.33
C ILE A 303 26.04 11.48 17.93
N ASP A 304 25.41 10.44 17.38
CA ASP A 304 24.16 9.87 17.92
C ASP A 304 24.36 9.31 19.34
N MET A 305 25.42 8.54 19.57
CA MET A 305 25.75 8.01 20.91
C MET A 305 25.97 9.14 21.92
N VAL A 306 26.76 10.16 21.56
CA VAL A 306 27.01 11.33 22.39
C VAL A 306 25.72 12.08 22.71
N ALA A 307 24.84 12.27 21.71
CA ALA A 307 23.55 12.94 21.91
C ALA A 307 22.67 12.20 22.93
N ARG A 308 22.60 10.86 22.84
CA ARG A 308 21.85 10.03 23.79
C ARG A 308 22.43 10.09 25.20
N LEU A 309 23.75 9.97 25.33
CA LEU A 309 24.43 10.02 26.62
C LEU A 309 24.33 11.41 27.26
N ALA A 310 24.42 12.49 26.48
CA ALA A 310 24.20 13.85 26.95
C ALA A 310 22.75 14.07 27.40
N LYS A 311 21.76 13.52 26.67
CA LYS A 311 20.36 13.55 27.08
C LYS A 311 20.12 12.86 28.43
N MET A 312 20.88 11.82 28.73
CA MET A 312 20.89 11.13 30.04
C MET A 312 21.79 11.79 31.09
N ASN A 313 22.40 12.93 30.77
CA ASN A 313 23.35 13.64 31.62
C ASN A 313 24.57 12.78 32.03
N LEU A 314 24.94 11.81 31.19
CA LEU A 314 26.12 10.95 31.37
C LEU A 314 27.37 11.57 30.75
N LEU A 315 27.19 12.35 29.67
CA LEU A 315 28.20 13.21 29.08
C LEU A 315 27.77 14.67 29.21
N ILE A 316 28.76 15.55 29.38
CA ILE A 316 28.63 17.00 29.29
C ILE A 316 29.26 17.44 27.98
N ILE A 317 28.54 18.24 27.20
CA ILE A 317 29.04 18.87 25.98
C ILE A 317 29.51 20.28 26.35
N GLU A 318 30.79 20.56 26.17
CA GLU A 318 31.39 21.85 26.45
C GLU A 318 31.18 22.81 25.28
N GLY A 319 30.71 24.01 25.59
CA GLY A 319 30.33 25.02 24.60
C GLY A 319 29.00 25.64 24.95
#